data_AF-A0A0L0GFH1-F1
#
_entry.id   AF-A0A0L0GFH1-F1
#
_cell.length_a   1.000
_cell.length_b   1.000
_cell.length_c   1.000
_cell.angle_alpha   90.00
_cell.angle_beta   90.00
_cell.angle_gamma   90.00
#
_symmetry.space_group_name_H-M   'P 1'
#
loop_
_entity.id
_entity.type
_entity.pdbx_description
1 polymer ?
#
loop_
_entity_poly.entity_id
_entity_poly.type
_entity_poly.pdbx_seq_one_letter_code
_entity_poly.pdbx_strand_id
1 'polypeptide(L)'
;MVQSYGPVGAIAMQHTRNFQKAVPLPPVSPPGLQSGSDDFISPKALLESEGEFMAPEELAELEKCHKVYYYGQFARCGSKIFDPPLFPNSRTGIFPFRMFAHMNFRYEIISGLGEGSFGHVVKAYDHKTKTFCAVKIVRSDPTILAQAEEERKILRHLNKVSQKHHNVVQLLDSFQFYGHLCFVFELQGDSLYDVLKKRNFKGLSLTAVRRIAHDVLKCLLLLSQENIVHTDLKPENILINNHTRNKNQLLDCSLATLRTMTRFDVASPLPAITSQEVYNATVIDFGCSDFVGKT
;
A
#
# COMPACT_ATOMS: atom_id res chain seq x y z
N MET A 1 1.50 -38.45 14.93
CA MET A 1 1.68 -37.85 13.60
C MET A 1 1.66 -36.34 13.77
N VAL A 2 2.81 -35.69 13.72
CA VAL A 2 2.90 -34.23 13.80
C VAL A 2 2.65 -33.70 12.39
N GLN A 3 1.48 -33.12 12.14
CA GLN A 3 1.25 -32.36 10.91
C GLN A 3 2.02 -31.05 11.02
N SER A 4 3.07 -30.91 10.21
CA SER A 4 3.82 -29.69 10.04
C SER A 4 2.96 -28.66 9.29
N TYR A 5 2.42 -27.69 10.02
CA TYR A 5 1.91 -26.46 9.40
C TYR A 5 3.14 -25.61 9.01
N GLY A 6 3.40 -25.48 7.70
CA GLY A 6 4.40 -24.55 7.19
C GLY A 6 4.01 -23.10 7.50
N PRO A 7 4.96 -22.15 7.53
CA PRO A 7 4.68 -20.77 7.95
C PRO A 7 3.74 -20.09 6.94
N VAL A 8 2.51 -19.84 7.40
CA VAL A 8 1.47 -19.07 6.72
C VAL A 8 1.67 -17.60 7.09
N GLY A 9 1.93 -16.75 6.11
CA GLY A 9 1.86 -15.30 6.30
C GLY A 9 3.12 -14.57 5.88
N ALA A 10 3.06 -13.88 4.76
CA ALA A 10 3.87 -12.69 4.52
C ALA A 10 3.15 -11.79 3.54
N ILE A 11 3.20 -10.50 3.78
CA ILE A 11 2.82 -9.48 2.81
C ILE A 11 4.08 -8.89 2.21
N ALA A 12 4.42 -9.34 1.01
CA ALA A 12 5.50 -8.74 0.24
C ALA A 12 4.95 -7.61 -0.63
N MET A 13 5.54 -6.41 -0.57
CA MET A 13 5.33 -5.37 -1.61
C MET A 13 6.12 -5.73 -2.89
N GLN A 14 5.79 -6.85 -3.54
CA GLN A 14 6.22 -7.21 -4.90
C GLN A 14 5.61 -6.34 -6.02
N HIS A 15 6.46 -5.79 -6.89
CA HIS A 15 6.02 -5.39 -8.22
C HIS A 15 5.57 -6.63 -9.03
N THR A 16 4.26 -6.84 -9.20
CA THR A 16 3.75 -7.85 -10.13
C THR A 16 4.00 -7.39 -11.56
N ARG A 17 4.97 -8.02 -12.25
CA ARG A 17 5.06 -7.97 -13.72
C ARG A 17 3.97 -8.88 -14.28
N ASN A 18 2.91 -8.26 -14.81
CA ASN A 18 2.13 -8.68 -16.00
C ASN A 18 0.65 -8.29 -15.86
N PHE A 19 0.31 -7.07 -16.31
CA PHE A 19 -0.96 -6.74 -16.97
C PHE A 19 -0.71 -5.44 -17.77
N GLN A 20 -0.39 -5.55 -19.06
CA GLN A 20 -0.23 -4.40 -19.96
C GLN A 20 -1.10 -4.57 -21.20
N LYS A 21 -2.22 -3.85 -21.25
CA LYS A 21 -2.64 -3.09 -22.42
C LYS A 21 -3.01 -1.68 -21.93
N ALA A 22 -2.37 -0.68 -22.52
CA ALA A 22 -2.40 0.70 -22.07
C ALA A 22 -3.67 1.43 -22.53
N VAL A 23 -4.24 2.26 -21.65
CA VAL A 23 -5.22 3.30 -21.98
C VAL A 23 -4.59 4.63 -21.55
N PRO A 24 -4.55 5.67 -22.41
CA PRO A 24 -3.96 6.95 -22.05
C PRO A 24 -4.78 7.66 -20.96
N LEU A 25 -4.10 8.26 -19.99
CA LEU A 25 -4.73 8.96 -18.86
C LEU A 25 -5.07 10.43 -19.22
N PRO A 26 -6.31 10.88 -18.96
CA PRO A 26 -6.68 12.30 -19.00
C PRO A 26 -6.18 13.08 -17.75
N PRO A 27 -6.30 14.42 -17.72
CA PRO A 27 -5.76 15.27 -16.63
C PRO A 27 -6.32 14.92 -15.24
N VAL A 28 -5.47 15.11 -14.22
CA VAL A 28 -5.59 14.70 -12.80
C VAL A 28 -6.69 15.44 -12.02
N SER A 29 -7.50 16.26 -12.68
CA SER A 29 -8.53 17.07 -12.03
C SER A 29 -9.89 16.72 -12.61
N PRO A 30 -10.91 16.47 -11.79
CA PRO A 30 -12.28 16.38 -12.29
C PRO A 30 -12.60 17.65 -13.09
N PRO A 31 -13.19 17.56 -14.28
CA PRO A 31 -13.64 18.74 -15.01
C PRO A 31 -14.65 19.50 -14.12
N GLY A 32 -14.24 20.65 -13.58
CA GLY A 32 -15.11 21.51 -12.77
C GLY A 32 -14.51 22.13 -11.49
N LEU A 33 -13.35 21.68 -11.00
CA LEU A 33 -12.73 22.31 -9.82
C LEU A 33 -11.93 23.56 -10.22
N GLN A 34 -12.54 24.74 -10.04
CA GLN A 34 -11.82 26.00 -10.05
C GLN A 34 -10.83 26.02 -8.88
N SER A 35 -9.58 26.38 -9.16
CA SER A 35 -8.52 26.58 -8.18
C SER A 35 -8.94 27.68 -7.18
N GLY A 36 -9.49 27.31 -6.03
CA GLY A 36 -9.90 28.32 -5.05
C GLY A 36 -10.63 27.89 -3.78
N SER A 37 -11.28 26.73 -3.70
CA SER A 37 -12.03 26.37 -2.49
C SER A 37 -12.10 24.86 -2.32
N ASP A 38 -11.52 24.35 -1.23
CA ASP A 38 -11.58 22.98 -0.73
C ASP A 38 -11.48 21.85 -1.79
N ASP A 39 -10.34 21.13 -1.78
CA ASP A 39 -9.97 20.02 -2.68
C ASP A 39 -10.89 18.75 -2.59
N PHE A 40 -12.16 18.90 -2.18
CA PHE A 40 -13.13 17.82 -2.05
C PHE A 40 -14.52 18.20 -2.57
N ILE A 41 -15.25 17.20 -3.04
CA ILE A 41 -16.65 17.28 -3.46
C ILE A 41 -17.53 16.89 -2.26
N SER A 42 -18.65 17.60 -2.06
CA SER A 42 -19.62 17.19 -1.04
C SER A 42 -20.36 15.93 -1.48
N PRO A 43 -20.69 14.99 -0.57
CA PRO A 43 -21.44 13.78 -0.91
C PRO A 43 -22.75 14.09 -1.64
N LYS A 44 -23.46 15.15 -1.22
CA LYS A 44 -24.69 15.60 -1.87
C LYS A 44 -24.46 16.02 -3.32
N ALA A 45 -23.41 16.81 -3.58
CA ALA A 45 -23.08 17.23 -4.95
C ALA A 45 -22.72 16.03 -5.84
N LEU A 46 -21.98 15.05 -5.31
CA LEU A 46 -21.69 13.81 -6.05
C LEU A 46 -22.97 13.00 -6.34
N LEU A 47 -23.86 12.90 -5.36
CA LEU A 47 -25.13 12.18 -5.51
C LEU A 47 -26.01 12.83 -6.58
N GLU A 48 -26.06 14.16 -6.64
CA GLU A 48 -26.82 14.91 -7.66
C GLU A 48 -26.25 14.72 -9.07
N SER A 49 -24.93 14.59 -9.22
CA SER A 49 -24.30 14.48 -10.54
C SER A 49 -24.10 13.04 -11.04
N GLU A 50 -23.78 12.10 -10.15
CA GLU A 50 -23.35 10.74 -10.48
C GLU A 50 -24.19 9.66 -9.80
N GLY A 51 -25.15 10.02 -8.93
CA GLY A 51 -25.88 9.07 -8.08
C GLY A 51 -26.65 7.98 -8.83
N GLU A 52 -27.23 8.30 -9.99
CA GLU A 52 -27.94 7.34 -10.85
C GLU A 52 -27.05 6.20 -11.36
N PHE A 53 -25.74 6.42 -11.33
CA PHE A 53 -24.72 5.54 -11.85
C PHE A 53 -24.01 4.75 -10.75
N MET A 54 -24.25 5.06 -9.47
CA MET A 54 -23.58 4.43 -8.33
C MET A 54 -24.30 3.16 -7.90
N ALA A 55 -23.53 2.15 -7.51
CA ALA A 55 -24.09 0.92 -6.94
C ALA A 55 -24.66 1.18 -5.52
N PRO A 56 -25.64 0.37 -5.05
CA PRO A 56 -26.23 0.54 -3.73
C PRO A 56 -25.21 0.59 -2.58
N GLU A 57 -24.15 -0.19 -2.65
CA GLU A 57 -23.09 -0.22 -1.64
C GLU A 57 -22.20 1.02 -1.71
N GLU A 58 -21.94 1.57 -2.92
CA GLU A 58 -21.24 2.85 -3.08
C GLU A 58 -22.08 3.98 -2.48
N LEU A 59 -23.41 3.94 -2.65
CA LEU A 59 -24.33 4.91 -2.02
C LEU A 59 -24.32 4.79 -0.49
N ALA A 60 -24.39 3.57 0.04
CA ALA A 60 -24.30 3.32 1.49
C ALA A 60 -22.93 3.72 2.09
N GLU A 61 -21.86 3.65 1.31
CA GLU A 61 -20.55 4.20 1.67
C GLU A 61 -20.57 5.73 1.62
N LEU A 62 -21.18 6.32 0.58
CA LEU A 62 -21.25 7.77 0.37
C LEU A 62 -22.02 8.46 1.50
N GLU A 63 -23.08 7.84 2.02
CA GLU A 63 -23.84 8.31 3.19
C GLU A 63 -23.00 8.47 4.45
N LYS A 64 -21.96 7.65 4.62
CA LYS A 64 -21.03 7.72 5.76
C LYS A 64 -19.89 8.71 5.52
N CYS A 65 -19.68 9.07 4.26
CA CYS A 65 -18.62 9.97 3.85
C CYS A 65 -19.05 11.42 4.05
N HIS A 66 -18.12 12.27 4.50
CA HIS A 66 -18.37 13.72 4.64
C HIS A 66 -17.63 14.53 3.56
N LYS A 67 -16.57 13.96 2.98
CA LYS A 67 -15.69 14.61 2.01
C LYS A 67 -15.24 13.60 0.96
N VAL A 68 -15.64 13.82 -0.28
CA VAL A 68 -15.22 12.98 -1.41
C VAL A 68 -14.00 13.63 -2.05
N TYR A 69 -12.87 12.92 -2.08
CA TYR A 69 -11.68 13.35 -2.78
C TYR A 69 -11.52 12.64 -4.13
N TYR A 70 -12.03 11.41 -4.25
CA TYR A 70 -11.95 10.61 -5.48
C TYR A 70 -13.07 9.57 -5.51
N TYR A 71 -13.81 9.46 -6.62
CA TYR A 71 -14.94 8.53 -6.77
C TYR A 71 -14.77 7.55 -7.94
N GLY A 72 -13.56 7.43 -8.50
CA GLY A 72 -13.28 6.43 -9.53
C GLY A 72 -13.63 6.85 -10.96
N GLN A 73 -13.82 8.15 -11.23
CA GLN A 73 -14.23 8.70 -12.53
C GLN A 73 -13.48 8.11 -13.75
N PHE A 74 -12.18 7.80 -13.62
CA PHE A 74 -11.38 7.21 -14.70
C PHE A 74 -11.62 5.72 -14.90
N ALA A 75 -11.83 4.97 -13.83
CA ALA A 75 -12.20 3.56 -13.92
C ALA A 75 -13.60 3.36 -14.55
N ARG A 76 -14.41 4.43 -14.61
CA ARG A 76 -15.76 4.45 -15.19
C ARG A 76 -15.74 4.89 -16.67
N CYS A 77 -14.62 5.38 -17.20
CA CYS A 77 -14.52 5.89 -18.56
C CYS A 77 -14.45 4.75 -19.60
N GLY A 78 -15.57 4.48 -20.30
CA GLY A 78 -15.61 3.54 -21.43
C GLY A 78 -16.80 2.59 -21.47
N SER A 79 -17.58 2.46 -20.38
CA SER A 79 -18.74 1.57 -20.31
C SER A 79 -19.95 2.32 -19.74
N LYS A 80 -21.05 2.38 -20.50
CA LYS A 80 -22.36 2.88 -20.02
C LYS A 80 -23.08 1.91 -19.08
N ILE A 81 -22.53 0.70 -18.95
CA ILE A 81 -22.95 -0.31 -17.99
C ILE A 81 -21.83 -0.35 -16.96
N PHE A 82 -22.17 0.01 -15.73
CA PHE A 82 -21.34 -0.28 -14.59
C PHE A 82 -21.17 -1.78 -14.54
N ASP A 83 -19.98 -2.28 -14.90
CA ASP A 83 -19.57 -3.53 -14.30
C ASP A 83 -19.74 -3.31 -12.80
N PRO A 84 -20.64 -4.05 -12.12
CA PRO A 84 -20.90 -3.82 -10.72
C PRO A 84 -19.55 -3.77 -10.02
N PRO A 85 -19.35 -2.87 -9.04
CA PRO A 85 -18.15 -2.90 -8.23
C PRO A 85 -17.91 -4.34 -7.85
N LEU A 86 -16.66 -4.76 -7.94
CA LEU A 86 -16.22 -6.11 -7.65
C LEU A 86 -16.47 -6.38 -6.16
N PHE A 87 -17.73 -6.54 -5.80
CA PHE A 87 -18.21 -6.79 -4.46
C PHE A 87 -17.85 -8.23 -4.12
N PRO A 88 -17.65 -8.52 -2.82
CA PRO A 88 -17.10 -9.80 -2.37
C PRO A 88 -18.07 -10.97 -2.63
N ASN A 89 -18.11 -11.44 -3.88
CA ASN A 89 -18.66 -12.74 -4.27
C ASN A 89 -17.55 -13.79 -4.39
N SER A 90 -16.30 -13.43 -4.05
CA SER A 90 -15.19 -14.38 -4.11
C SER A 90 -15.32 -15.40 -2.99
N ARG A 91 -15.42 -16.69 -3.34
CA ARG A 91 -15.29 -17.81 -2.39
C ARG A 91 -13.99 -17.74 -1.58
N THR A 92 -12.99 -17.03 -2.10
CA THR A 92 -11.71 -16.86 -1.40
C THR A 92 -11.76 -15.75 -0.35
N GLY A 93 -12.80 -14.91 -0.26
CA GLY A 93 -12.82 -13.77 0.67
C GLY A 93 -11.76 -12.70 0.36
N ILE A 94 -11.07 -12.78 -0.77
CA ILE A 94 -10.10 -11.80 -1.24
C ILE A 94 -10.84 -10.68 -1.97
N PHE A 95 -10.49 -9.42 -1.68
CA PHE A 95 -11.09 -8.26 -2.35
C PHE A 95 -10.65 -8.19 -3.82
N PRO A 96 -11.57 -8.27 -4.79
CA PRO A 96 -11.22 -8.14 -6.19
C PRO A 96 -11.10 -6.65 -6.54
N PHE A 97 -9.87 -6.13 -6.62
CA PHE A 97 -9.65 -4.72 -6.93
C PHE A 97 -9.52 -4.45 -8.44
N ARG A 98 -9.89 -3.24 -8.86
CA ARG A 98 -9.68 -2.74 -10.23
C ARG A 98 -8.76 -1.52 -10.21
N MET A 99 -7.88 -1.44 -11.19
CA MET A 99 -7.04 -0.27 -11.44
C MET A 99 -7.91 0.98 -11.60
N PHE A 100 -7.44 2.09 -11.03
CA PHE A 100 -8.11 3.40 -11.00
C PHE A 100 -9.45 3.42 -10.24
N ALA A 101 -9.89 2.32 -9.63
CA ALA A 101 -11.06 2.33 -8.76
C ALA A 101 -10.77 3.12 -7.47
N HIS A 102 -11.83 3.63 -6.85
CA HIS A 102 -11.71 4.32 -5.57
C HIS A 102 -11.74 3.33 -4.41
N MET A 103 -11.17 3.75 -3.28
CA MET A 103 -11.44 3.19 -1.97
C MET A 103 -11.75 4.32 -0.99
N ASN A 104 -12.83 4.17 -0.23
CA ASN A 104 -13.25 5.13 0.80
C ASN A 104 -13.31 6.58 0.30
N PHE A 105 -13.86 6.74 -0.91
CA PHE A 105 -13.94 8.01 -1.66
C PHE A 105 -12.67 8.90 -1.63
N ARG A 106 -11.48 8.31 -1.51
CA ARG A 106 -10.23 9.06 -1.28
C ARG A 106 -9.02 8.48 -1.97
N TYR A 107 -8.87 7.16 -1.92
CA TYR A 107 -7.69 6.49 -2.45
C TYR A 107 -7.98 5.97 -3.85
N GLU A 108 -7.10 6.27 -4.80
CA GLU A 108 -7.15 5.71 -6.15
C GLU A 108 -6.18 4.55 -6.27
N ILE A 109 -6.64 3.39 -6.73
CA ILE A 109 -5.77 2.21 -6.91
C ILE A 109 -4.88 2.38 -8.14
N ILE A 110 -3.56 2.33 -7.95
CA ILE A 110 -2.56 2.60 -9.01
C ILE A 110 -1.86 1.35 -9.50
N SER A 111 -1.63 0.35 -8.65
CA SER A 111 -1.05 -0.94 -9.06
C SER A 111 -1.14 -1.97 -7.93
N GLY A 112 -1.10 -3.25 -8.27
CA GLY A 112 -0.78 -4.30 -7.30
C GLY A 112 0.66 -4.13 -6.77
N LEU A 113 0.81 -4.23 -5.46
CA LEU A 113 2.09 -4.37 -4.79
C LEU A 113 2.26 -5.75 -4.18
N GLY A 114 1.25 -6.60 -4.01
CA GLY A 114 1.51 -7.90 -3.40
C GLY A 114 0.27 -8.70 -3.11
N GLU A 115 0.48 -10.00 -2.94
CA GLU A 115 -0.55 -10.98 -2.62
C GLU A 115 -0.01 -11.98 -1.61
N GLY A 116 -0.84 -12.35 -0.64
CA GLY A 116 -0.51 -13.36 0.35
C GLY A 116 -1.77 -13.93 1.01
N SER A 117 -1.56 -14.80 2.00
CA SER A 117 -2.65 -15.46 2.75
C SER A 117 -3.61 -14.48 3.44
N PHE A 118 -3.10 -13.31 3.82
CA PHE A 118 -3.86 -12.27 4.51
C PHE A 118 -4.62 -11.32 3.59
N GLY A 119 -4.46 -11.43 2.26
CA GLY A 119 -5.07 -10.55 1.27
C GLY A 119 -4.05 -9.95 0.31
N HIS A 120 -4.26 -8.69 -0.11
CA HIS A 120 -3.39 -8.00 -1.05
C HIS A 120 -2.91 -6.66 -0.54
N VAL A 121 -1.81 -6.19 -1.12
CA VAL A 121 -1.37 -4.80 -1.01
C VAL A 121 -1.44 -4.15 -2.37
N VAL A 122 -1.97 -2.94 -2.41
CA VAL A 122 -1.98 -2.10 -3.60
C VAL A 122 -1.24 -0.81 -3.34
N LYS A 123 -0.58 -0.28 -4.37
CA LYS A 123 -0.14 1.11 -4.40
C LYS A 123 -1.37 1.94 -4.69
N ALA A 124 -1.61 2.94 -3.86
CA ALA A 124 -2.70 3.88 -4.08
C ALA A 124 -2.19 5.33 -4.06
N TYR A 125 -2.95 6.22 -4.68
CA TYR A 125 -2.75 7.65 -4.59
C TYR A 125 -3.80 8.24 -3.65
N ASP A 126 -3.35 8.91 -2.58
CA ASP A 126 -4.23 9.60 -1.64
C ASP A 126 -4.55 11.00 -2.18
N HIS A 127 -5.78 11.18 -2.66
CA HIS A 127 -6.23 12.46 -3.23
C HIS A 127 -6.40 13.57 -2.18
N LYS A 128 -6.41 13.25 -0.88
CA LYS A 128 -6.44 14.25 0.19
C LYS A 128 -5.05 14.81 0.46
N THR A 129 -4.04 13.96 0.57
CA THR A 129 -2.66 14.37 0.92
C THR A 129 -1.77 14.57 -0.30
N LYS A 130 -2.25 14.19 -1.49
CA LYS A 130 -1.54 14.24 -2.78
C LYS A 130 -0.25 13.41 -2.78
N THR A 131 -0.24 12.29 -2.07
CA THR A 131 0.92 11.40 -1.93
C THR A 131 0.57 9.95 -2.24
N PHE A 132 1.55 9.18 -2.71
CA PHE A 132 1.38 7.72 -2.83
C PHE A 132 1.47 7.03 -1.47
N CYS A 133 0.67 5.98 -1.30
CA CYS A 133 0.63 5.12 -0.11
C CYS A 133 0.54 3.65 -0.52
N ALA A 134 0.79 2.76 0.43
CA ALA A 134 0.48 1.34 0.30
C ALA A 134 -0.79 1.02 1.09
N VAL A 135 -1.76 0.34 0.48
CA VAL A 135 -3.00 -0.07 1.13
C VAL A 135 -3.04 -1.59 1.22
N LYS A 136 -2.96 -2.12 2.45
CA LYS A 136 -3.17 -3.54 2.76
C LYS A 136 -4.66 -3.78 2.91
N ILE A 137 -5.22 -4.62 2.05
CA ILE A 137 -6.63 -5.01 2.04
C ILE A 137 -6.71 -6.41 2.62
N VAL A 138 -7.20 -6.50 3.85
CA VAL A 138 -7.30 -7.76 4.59
C VAL A 138 -8.42 -8.60 4.00
N ARG A 139 -8.15 -9.90 3.81
CA ARG A 139 -9.13 -10.90 3.41
C ARG A 139 -10.35 -10.86 4.36
N SER A 140 -11.56 -10.91 3.81
CA SER A 140 -12.81 -10.97 4.56
C SER A 140 -13.03 -12.40 5.06
N ASP A 141 -12.19 -12.79 6.01
CA ASP A 141 -12.30 -14.03 6.78
C ASP A 141 -12.38 -13.65 8.27
N PRO A 142 -13.39 -14.13 9.03
CA PRO A 142 -13.58 -13.70 10.41
C PRO A 142 -12.37 -13.91 11.32
N THR A 143 -11.61 -14.99 11.12
CA THR A 143 -10.42 -15.28 11.94
C THR A 143 -9.28 -14.34 11.59
N ILE A 144 -9.07 -14.07 10.31
CA ILE A 144 -8.05 -13.14 9.82
C ILE A 144 -8.40 -11.70 10.20
N LEU A 145 -9.67 -11.30 10.14
CA LEU A 145 -10.13 -9.98 10.55
C LEU A 145 -9.93 -9.76 12.06
N ALA A 146 -10.17 -10.77 12.89
CA ALA A 146 -9.90 -10.69 14.33
C ALA A 146 -8.40 -10.49 14.61
N GLN A 147 -7.53 -11.23 13.91
CA GLN A 147 -6.07 -11.06 14.01
C GLN A 147 -5.63 -9.67 13.51
N ALA A 148 -6.19 -9.19 12.41
CA ALA A 148 -5.90 -7.86 11.87
C ALA A 148 -6.34 -6.74 12.83
N GLU A 149 -7.39 -6.94 13.61
CA GLU A 149 -7.80 -5.99 14.63
C GLU A 149 -6.77 -5.87 15.78
N GLU A 150 -6.13 -6.97 16.17
CA GLU A 150 -5.00 -6.94 17.10
C GLU A 150 -3.76 -6.25 16.46
N GLU A 151 -3.45 -6.57 15.21
CA GLU A 151 -2.41 -5.87 14.43
C GLU A 151 -2.66 -4.35 14.42
N ARG A 152 -3.92 -3.93 14.21
CA ARG A 152 -4.32 -2.51 14.25
C ARG A 152 -4.04 -1.87 15.62
N LYS A 153 -4.25 -2.58 16.72
CA LYS A 153 -3.95 -2.08 18.07
C LYS A 153 -2.45 -1.93 18.28
N ILE A 154 -1.66 -2.93 17.87
CA ILE A 154 -0.20 -2.90 17.94
C ILE A 154 0.36 -1.75 17.12
N LEU A 155 -0.02 -1.62 15.85
CA LEU A 155 0.45 -0.56 14.96
C LEU A 155 0.07 0.84 15.47
N ARG A 156 -1.14 1.02 16.01
CA ARG A 156 -1.53 2.32 16.61
C ARG A 156 -0.74 2.63 17.88
N HIS A 157 -0.40 1.61 18.67
CA HIS A 157 0.46 1.78 19.84
C HIS A 157 1.87 2.17 19.41
N LEU A 158 2.48 1.41 18.50
CA LEU A 158 3.80 1.69 17.93
C LEU A 158 3.88 3.07 17.28
N ASN A 159 2.85 3.52 16.56
CA ASN A 159 2.80 4.86 16.01
C ASN A 159 2.85 5.98 17.06
N LYS A 160 2.36 5.75 18.28
CA LYS A 160 2.37 6.75 19.36
C LYS A 160 3.72 6.82 20.07
N VAL A 161 4.33 5.67 20.32
CA VAL A 161 5.60 5.56 21.05
C VAL A 161 6.81 5.79 20.13
N SER A 162 6.68 5.44 18.83
CA SER A 162 7.70 5.70 17.84
C SER A 162 7.72 7.19 17.47
N GLN A 163 8.71 7.92 17.96
CA GLN A 163 9.03 9.26 17.49
C GLN A 163 9.61 9.21 16.06
N LYS A 164 8.80 8.87 15.04
CA LYS A 164 9.09 8.84 13.59
C LYS A 164 10.37 8.10 13.11
N HIS A 165 11.18 7.52 13.99
CA HIS A 165 12.57 7.14 13.69
C HIS A 165 13.00 5.77 14.24
N HIS A 166 12.08 4.88 14.61
CA HIS A 166 12.42 3.54 15.12
C HIS A 166 12.36 2.43 14.06
N ASN A 167 12.45 2.78 12.77
CA ASN A 167 12.51 1.79 11.69
C ASN A 167 11.29 0.83 11.68
N VAL A 168 10.13 1.34 12.11
CA VAL A 168 8.80 0.69 12.05
C VAL A 168 7.97 1.48 11.03
N VAL A 169 7.24 0.77 10.18
CA VAL A 169 6.34 1.41 9.20
C VAL A 169 5.22 2.21 9.87
N GLN A 170 4.97 3.43 9.37
CA GLN A 170 3.89 4.25 9.89
C GLN A 170 2.53 3.84 9.32
N LEU A 171 1.58 3.52 10.22
CA LEU A 171 0.17 3.39 9.89
C LEU A 171 -0.46 4.80 9.73
N LEU A 172 -0.72 5.23 8.50
CA LEU A 172 -1.27 6.55 8.20
C LEU A 172 -2.79 6.63 8.45
N ASP A 173 -3.51 5.55 8.13
CA ASP A 173 -4.96 5.46 8.27
C ASP A 173 -5.41 3.99 8.36
N SER A 174 -6.62 3.74 8.82
CA SER A 174 -7.24 2.41 8.80
C SER A 174 -8.76 2.53 8.71
N PHE A 175 -9.39 1.81 7.79
CA PHE A 175 -10.84 1.90 7.56
C PHE A 175 -11.43 0.56 7.16
N GLN A 176 -12.75 0.40 7.32
CA GLN A 176 -13.48 -0.73 6.73
C GLN A 176 -13.98 -0.35 5.34
N PHE A 177 -13.84 -1.27 4.38
CA PHE A 177 -14.25 -1.09 2.99
C PHE A 177 -14.88 -2.38 2.48
N TYR A 178 -16.19 -2.36 2.22
CA TYR A 178 -16.97 -3.52 1.73
C TYR A 178 -16.69 -4.84 2.47
N GLY A 179 -16.63 -4.81 3.81
CA GLY A 179 -16.39 -6.00 4.64
C GLY A 179 -14.92 -6.43 4.76
N HIS A 180 -14.00 -5.60 4.29
CA HIS A 180 -12.55 -5.77 4.45
C HIS A 180 -12.00 -4.69 5.39
N LEU A 181 -11.07 -5.08 6.27
CA LEU A 181 -10.25 -4.11 7.00
C LEU A 181 -9.09 -3.66 6.11
N CYS A 182 -8.92 -2.35 5.97
CA CYS A 182 -7.86 -1.74 5.18
C CYS A 182 -6.89 -0.96 6.08
N PHE A 183 -5.59 -1.15 5.85
CA PHE A 183 -4.53 -0.35 6.47
C PHE A 183 -3.83 0.48 5.41
N VAL A 184 -3.62 1.76 5.70
CA VAL A 184 -2.89 2.69 4.84
C VAL A 184 -1.53 2.94 5.46
N PHE A 185 -0.47 2.60 4.74
CA PHE A 185 0.91 2.80 5.17
C PHE A 185 1.61 3.81 4.26
N GLU A 186 2.67 4.42 4.80
CA GLU A 186 3.63 5.12 3.95
C GLU A 186 4.19 4.17 2.88
N LEU A 187 4.35 4.68 1.65
CA LEU A 187 4.95 3.88 0.59
C LEU A 187 6.47 3.80 0.79
N GLN A 188 6.99 2.58 0.86
CA GLN A 188 8.40 2.27 1.05
C GLN A 188 9.01 1.66 -0.23
N GLY A 189 10.32 1.41 -0.22
CA GLY A 189 11.04 0.76 -1.31
C GLY A 189 10.84 -0.76 -1.36
N ASP A 190 11.76 -1.44 -2.06
CA ASP A 190 11.72 -2.89 -2.26
C ASP A 190 11.98 -3.65 -0.94
N SER A 191 11.49 -4.88 -0.81
CA SER A 191 11.91 -5.77 0.28
C SER A 191 13.39 -6.13 0.18
N LEU A 192 14.03 -6.46 1.31
CA LEU A 192 15.42 -6.93 1.33
C LEU A 192 15.57 -8.21 0.49
N TYR A 193 14.55 -9.08 0.48
CA TYR A 193 14.50 -10.23 -0.40
C TYR A 193 14.58 -9.82 -1.88
N ASP A 194 13.78 -8.85 -2.31
CA ASP A 194 13.79 -8.35 -3.69
C ASP A 194 15.11 -7.68 -4.05
N VAL A 195 15.73 -6.95 -3.12
CA VAL A 195 17.07 -6.38 -3.31
C VAL A 195 18.11 -7.47 -3.54
N LEU A 196 18.09 -8.53 -2.73
CA LEU A 196 18.99 -9.69 -2.89
C LEU A 196 18.74 -10.42 -4.20
N LYS A 197 17.47 -10.64 -4.57
CA LYS A 197 17.07 -11.27 -5.83
C LYS A 197 17.55 -10.48 -7.04
N LYS A 198 17.40 -9.15 -7.06
CA LYS A 198 17.91 -8.26 -8.12
C LYS A 198 19.43 -8.33 -8.27
N ARG A 199 20.14 -8.65 -7.18
CA ARG A 199 21.59 -8.88 -7.17
C ARG A 199 21.99 -10.33 -7.49
N ASN A 200 21.06 -11.18 -7.93
CA ASN A 200 21.27 -12.61 -8.14
C ASN A 200 21.88 -13.29 -6.90
N PHE A 201 21.44 -12.86 -5.71
CA PHE A 201 21.91 -13.36 -4.41
C PHE A 201 23.44 -13.29 -4.20
N LYS A 202 24.15 -12.39 -4.90
CA LYS A 202 25.59 -12.13 -4.70
C LYS A 202 25.92 -11.39 -3.39
N GLY A 203 24.95 -11.24 -2.50
CA GLY A 203 25.10 -10.55 -1.22
C GLY A 203 25.14 -9.03 -1.31
N LEU A 204 25.29 -8.40 -0.15
CA LEU A 204 25.43 -6.96 0.04
C LEU A 204 26.83 -6.64 0.58
N SER A 205 27.28 -5.40 0.42
CA SER A 205 28.53 -4.95 1.05
C SER A 205 28.41 -5.03 2.57
N LEU A 206 29.52 -5.29 3.27
CA LEU A 206 29.51 -5.34 4.74
C LEU A 206 29.00 -4.03 5.37
N THR A 207 29.26 -2.90 4.73
CA THR A 207 28.73 -1.59 5.12
C THR A 207 27.21 -1.55 5.06
N ALA A 208 26.61 -2.04 3.97
CA ALA A 208 25.16 -2.14 3.82
C ALA A 208 24.55 -3.10 4.85
N VAL A 209 25.15 -4.28 5.05
CA VAL A 209 24.70 -5.25 6.05
C VAL A 209 24.72 -4.64 7.45
N ARG A 210 25.81 -3.96 7.83
CA ARG A 210 25.92 -3.29 9.14
C ARG A 210 24.83 -2.23 9.34
N ARG A 211 24.52 -1.46 8.30
CA ARG A 211 23.48 -0.43 8.36
C ARG A 211 22.09 -1.03 8.51
N ILE A 212 21.75 -2.04 7.71
CA ILE A 212 20.46 -2.74 7.78
C ILE A 212 20.30 -3.40 9.15
N ALA A 213 21.33 -4.10 9.65
CA ALA A 213 21.30 -4.74 10.96
C ALA A 213 21.06 -3.72 12.09
N HIS A 214 21.75 -2.57 12.04
CA HIS A 214 21.55 -1.49 13.01
C HIS A 214 20.11 -0.95 13.01
N ASP A 215 19.53 -0.74 11.83
CA ASP A 215 18.16 -0.25 11.69
C ASP A 215 17.12 -1.27 12.16
N VAL A 216 17.33 -2.57 11.86
CA VAL A 216 16.49 -3.65 12.39
C VAL A 216 16.60 -3.75 13.91
N LEU A 217 17.81 -3.62 14.47
CA LEU A 217 18.02 -3.65 15.92
C LEU A 217 17.34 -2.48 16.65
N LYS A 218 17.26 -1.29 16.02
CA LYS A 218 16.49 -0.16 16.56
C LYS A 218 15.00 -0.48 16.67
N CYS A 219 14.43 -1.11 15.65
CA CYS A 219 13.05 -1.59 15.69
C CYS A 219 12.89 -2.61 16.82
N LEU A 220 13.73 -3.64 16.87
CA LEU A 220 13.66 -4.68 17.88
C LEU A 220 13.83 -4.15 19.31
N LEU A 221 14.68 -3.14 19.52
CA LEU A 221 14.82 -2.47 20.80
C LEU A 221 13.52 -1.79 21.24
N LEU A 222 12.86 -1.07 20.32
CA LEU A 222 11.55 -0.48 20.60
C LEU A 222 10.53 -1.58 20.94
N LEU A 223 10.44 -2.63 20.15
CA LEU A 223 9.50 -3.73 20.41
C LEU A 223 9.75 -4.36 21.79
N SER A 224 11.01 -4.57 22.16
CA SER A 224 11.37 -5.09 23.48
C SER A 224 10.95 -4.15 24.61
N GLN A 225 11.09 -2.84 24.46
CA GLN A 225 10.67 -1.85 25.46
C GLN A 225 9.15 -1.82 25.64
N GLU A 226 8.42 -2.08 24.57
CA GLU A 226 6.95 -2.12 24.54
C GLU A 226 6.38 -3.52 24.80
N ASN A 227 7.23 -4.50 25.16
CA ASN A 227 6.86 -5.90 25.37
C ASN A 227 6.12 -6.52 24.17
N ILE A 228 6.56 -6.22 22.95
CA ILE A 228 6.00 -6.76 21.71
C ILE A 228 7.00 -7.74 21.09
N VAL A 229 6.51 -8.89 20.61
CA VAL A 229 7.30 -9.83 19.81
C VAL A 229 6.77 -9.83 18.39
N HIS A 230 7.64 -9.66 17.39
CA HIS A 230 7.24 -9.63 15.98
C HIS A 230 6.81 -11.00 15.44
N THR A 231 7.48 -12.07 15.89
CA THR A 231 7.33 -13.50 15.51
C THR A 231 7.62 -13.88 14.05
N ASP A 232 7.50 -12.95 13.09
CA ASP A 232 7.73 -13.23 11.65
C ASP A 232 8.79 -12.32 10.99
N LEU A 233 9.96 -12.15 11.63
CA LEU A 233 11.02 -11.31 11.06
C LEU A 233 11.81 -12.08 9.98
N LYS A 234 11.75 -11.60 8.74
CA LYS A 234 12.39 -12.19 7.55
C LYS A 234 12.72 -11.13 6.49
N PRO A 235 13.55 -11.44 5.48
CA PRO A 235 13.94 -10.46 4.45
C PRO A 235 12.77 -9.84 3.68
N GLU A 236 11.65 -10.54 3.55
CA GLU A 236 10.41 -10.06 2.93
C GLU A 236 9.76 -8.93 3.75
N ASN A 237 9.90 -8.99 5.08
CA ASN A 237 9.31 -8.06 6.04
C ASN A 237 10.26 -6.92 6.44
N ILE A 238 11.36 -6.74 5.70
CA ILE A 238 12.30 -5.63 5.85
C ILE A 238 12.31 -4.86 4.54
N LEU A 239 11.73 -3.66 4.53
CA LEU A 239 11.71 -2.78 3.36
C LEU A 239 12.93 -1.86 3.36
N ILE A 240 13.50 -1.68 2.18
CA ILE A 240 14.73 -0.91 1.98
C ILE A 240 14.41 0.37 1.23
N ASN A 241 14.53 1.51 1.92
CA ASN A 241 14.47 2.83 1.32
C ASN A 241 15.86 3.26 0.87
N ASN A 242 16.01 3.52 -0.42
CA ASN A 242 17.20 4.15 -0.97
C ASN A 242 16.95 5.66 -1.13
N HIS A 243 17.50 6.47 -0.23
CA HIS A 243 17.34 7.93 -0.27
C HIS A 243 17.98 8.58 -1.51
N THR A 244 18.82 7.86 -2.27
CA THR A 244 19.40 8.38 -3.52
C THR A 244 18.37 8.44 -4.66
N ARG A 245 17.24 7.72 -4.56
CA ARG A 245 16.05 8.08 -5.34
C ARG A 245 15.42 9.28 -4.65
N ASN A 246 15.71 10.48 -5.15
CA ASN A 246 15.04 11.71 -4.74
C ASN A 246 13.53 11.44 -4.60
N LYS A 247 12.87 12.01 -3.58
CA LYS A 247 11.38 11.96 -3.47
C LYS A 247 10.72 12.33 -4.80
N ASN A 248 11.34 13.23 -5.55
CA ASN A 248 10.94 13.64 -6.89
C ASN A 248 11.11 12.56 -7.96
N GLN A 249 12.02 11.60 -7.81
CA GLN A 249 12.24 10.49 -8.75
C GLN A 249 11.27 9.32 -8.54
N LEU A 250 10.75 9.11 -7.32
CA LEU A 250 9.61 8.20 -7.08
C LEU A 250 8.31 8.81 -7.65
N LEU A 251 8.15 10.13 -7.56
CA LEU A 251 7.11 10.87 -8.26
C LEU A 251 7.33 10.86 -9.79
N ASP A 252 8.54 11.12 -10.28
CA ASP A 252 8.87 11.19 -11.71
C ASP A 252 8.90 9.83 -12.37
N CYS A 253 9.37 8.75 -11.75
CA CYS A 253 9.24 7.42 -12.37
C CYS A 253 7.78 6.97 -12.40
N SER A 254 6.94 7.39 -11.44
CA SER A 254 5.50 7.11 -11.49
C SER A 254 4.83 7.95 -12.57
N LEU A 255 5.04 9.28 -12.58
CA LEU A 255 4.45 10.22 -13.54
C LEU A 255 5.02 10.08 -14.95
N ALA A 256 6.31 9.78 -15.12
CA ALA A 256 6.94 9.50 -16.41
C ALA A 256 6.58 8.10 -16.91
N THR A 257 6.44 7.07 -16.07
CA THR A 257 5.85 5.80 -16.55
C THR A 257 4.38 6.02 -16.97
N LEU A 258 3.66 6.95 -16.34
CA LEU A 258 2.31 7.38 -16.73
C LEU A 258 2.29 8.29 -17.98
N ARG A 259 3.35 9.07 -18.26
CA ARG A 259 3.45 10.01 -19.40
C ARG A 259 4.15 9.47 -20.64
N THR A 260 5.06 8.49 -20.51
CA THR A 260 6.00 8.09 -21.58
C THR A 260 5.68 6.76 -22.26
N MET A 261 4.54 6.13 -21.98
CA MET A 261 4.06 4.97 -22.75
C MET A 261 3.56 5.32 -24.17
N THR A 262 3.96 6.47 -24.72
CA THR A 262 3.63 6.92 -26.08
C THR A 262 4.82 6.96 -27.05
N ARG A 263 6.07 6.74 -26.63
CA ARG A 263 7.20 6.60 -27.57
C ARG A 263 8.25 5.62 -27.06
N PHE A 264 8.47 4.56 -27.84
CA PHE A 264 9.73 3.82 -27.84
C PHE A 264 10.83 4.79 -28.27
N ASP A 265 11.85 5.02 -27.44
CA ASP A 265 13.23 4.95 -27.91
C ASP A 265 14.32 5.03 -26.81
N VAL A 266 15.32 4.17 -27.06
CA VAL A 266 16.76 4.20 -26.71
C VAL A 266 17.20 4.08 -25.24
N ALA A 267 17.95 3.00 -25.03
CA ALA A 267 18.81 2.70 -23.89
C ALA A 267 19.56 3.92 -23.35
N SER A 268 19.30 4.26 -22.09
CA SER A 268 20.17 5.13 -21.30
C SER A 268 21.24 4.27 -20.60
N PRO A 269 22.53 4.65 -20.60
CA PRO A 269 23.55 3.91 -19.88
C PRO A 269 23.25 3.88 -18.38
N LEU A 270 23.50 2.74 -17.73
CA LEU A 270 23.55 2.65 -16.27
C LEU A 270 24.49 3.74 -15.73
N PRO A 271 24.05 4.63 -14.82
CA PRO A 271 24.95 5.59 -14.22
C PRO A 271 26.03 4.85 -13.43
N ALA A 272 27.27 5.33 -13.57
CA ALA A 272 28.45 4.77 -12.91
C ALA A 272 28.25 4.67 -11.40
N ILE A 273 28.60 3.49 -10.85
CA ILE A 273 28.55 3.14 -9.43
C ILE A 273 29.54 4.04 -8.67
N THR A 274 29.08 5.19 -8.18
CA THR A 274 29.89 6.06 -7.30
C THR A 274 29.09 6.68 -6.15
N SER A 275 27.81 6.35 -5.97
CA SER A 275 27.06 6.75 -4.78
C SER A 275 27.12 5.65 -3.72
N GLN A 276 27.63 6.02 -2.55
CA GLN A 276 27.59 5.21 -1.33
C GLN A 276 26.14 4.73 -1.12
N GLU A 277 25.89 3.42 -1.26
CA GLU A 277 24.54 2.87 -1.15
C GLU A 277 24.02 3.11 0.28
N VAL A 278 23.27 4.20 0.50
CA VAL A 278 22.65 4.50 1.79
C VAL A 278 21.29 3.81 1.84
N TYR A 279 21.28 2.62 2.43
CA TYR A 279 20.07 1.89 2.75
C TYR A 279 19.54 2.31 4.12
N ASN A 280 18.27 2.68 4.19
CA ASN A 280 17.53 2.72 5.45
C ASN A 280 16.53 1.56 5.45
N ALA A 281 16.52 0.76 6.52
CA ALA A 281 15.63 -0.38 6.64
C ALA A 281 14.40 -0.06 7.49
N THR A 282 13.24 -0.58 7.11
CA THR A 282 11.98 -0.44 7.84
C THR A 282 11.35 -1.82 8.01
N VAL A 283 11.00 -2.19 9.23
CA VAL A 283 10.29 -3.44 9.54
C VAL A 283 8.79 -3.26 9.33
N ILE A 284 8.17 -4.24 8.68
CA ILE A 284 6.75 -4.31 8.34
C ILE A 284 6.12 -5.63 8.80
N ASP A 285 4.81 -5.76 8.60
CA ASP A 285 4.03 -6.99 8.78
C ASP A 285 3.94 -7.48 10.22
N PHE A 286 3.22 -6.71 11.04
CA PHE A 286 2.96 -7.01 12.45
C PHE A 286 1.75 -7.93 12.66
N GLY A 287 1.25 -8.57 11.59
CA GLY A 287 0.07 -9.42 11.64
C GLY A 287 0.19 -10.59 12.61
N CYS A 288 1.40 -11.13 12.78
CA CYS A 288 1.69 -12.23 13.71
C CYS A 288 2.26 -11.75 15.05
N SER A 289 2.33 -10.43 15.28
CA SER A 289 2.92 -9.88 16.50
C SER A 289 1.98 -10.01 17.70
N ASP A 290 2.56 -10.10 18.90
CA ASP A 290 1.80 -10.20 20.14
C ASP A 290 2.49 -9.46 21.30
N PHE A 291 1.71 -9.08 22.32
CA PHE A 291 2.22 -8.53 23.57
C PHE A 291 2.63 -9.67 24.51
N VAL A 292 3.85 -9.60 25.05
CA VAL A 292 4.34 -10.54 26.06
C VAL A 292 3.53 -10.38 27.34
N GLY A 293 3.00 -11.49 27.86
CA GLY A 293 2.36 -11.55 29.19
C GLY A 293 0.83 -11.51 29.20
N LYS A 294 0.16 -11.66 28.05
CA LYS A 294 -1.26 -12.02 28.00
C LYS A 294 -1.44 -13.54 27.87
N THR A 295 -1.28 -14.25 28.97
CA THR A 295 -1.83 -15.60 29.18
C THR A 295 -2.82 -15.54 30.31
#